data_AF-A0A7S2I5V6-F1
#
_entry.id   AF-A0A7S2I5V6-F1
#
_cell.length_a   1.000
_cell.length_b   1.000
_cell.length_c   1.000
_cell.angle_alpha   90.00
_cell.angle_beta   90.00
_cell.angle_gamma   90.00
#
_symmetry.space_group_name_H-M   'P 1'
#
loop_
_entity.id
_entity.type
_entity.pdbx_description
1 polymer ?
#
loop_
_entity_poly.entity_id
_entity_poly.type
_entity_poly.pdbx_seq_one_letter_code
_entity_poly.pdbx_strand_id
1 'polypeptide(L)'
;AVSSPRLLQVHAITQSVHKVQNTLAMEEDAAPTDTGAKAAAVEVTQTREEKCGVRNTVDKSSRKRTHCPAECPYYAEDIRLAKHCTFVCVNASGCKTLNPATLVADESLGVCRGCKVAGCKRCALDGTDKCIECKTGTELINGICRGTSRLIWMGVYISVGALVILIMCWVSNLLCRPVVNQQGVDHGLRFRE
;
A
#
# COMPACT_ATOMS: atom_id res chain seq x y z
N ALA A 1 55.15 -8.00 6.58
CA ALA A 1 54.68 -6.62 6.42
C ALA A 1 54.07 -6.46 5.03
N VAL A 2 52.77 -6.19 4.94
CA VAL A 2 52.05 -5.40 3.91
C VAL A 2 50.57 -5.52 4.30
N SER A 3 50.05 -4.49 4.94
CA SER A 3 48.65 -4.33 5.36
C SER A 3 47.80 -3.77 4.22
N SER A 4 46.59 -4.30 4.10
CA SER A 4 45.66 -4.15 2.99
C SER A 4 44.85 -2.82 3.02
N PRO A 5 44.58 -2.16 1.86
CA PRO A 5 44.01 -0.81 1.79
C PRO A 5 42.48 -0.82 1.52
N ARG A 6 41.67 -1.33 2.44
CA ARG A 6 40.18 -1.38 2.28
C ARG A 6 39.38 -0.77 3.43
N LEU A 7 39.97 0.10 4.25
CA LEU A 7 39.35 0.64 5.46
C LEU A 7 39.07 2.15 5.44
N LEU A 8 39.21 2.82 4.29
CA LEU A 8 39.18 4.29 4.20
C LEU A 8 38.04 4.87 3.33
N GLN A 9 36.98 4.10 3.06
CA GLN A 9 35.78 4.61 2.35
C GLN A 9 34.47 4.54 3.15
N VAL A 10 34.48 4.08 4.40
CA VAL A 10 33.25 3.96 5.21
C VAL A 10 32.95 5.23 6.02
N HIS A 11 33.84 6.22 6.05
CA HIS A 11 33.69 7.43 6.89
C HIS A 11 33.05 8.66 6.21
N ALA A 12 32.62 8.57 4.94
CA ALA A 12 32.05 9.72 4.21
C ALA A 12 30.51 9.70 4.06
N ILE A 13 29.82 8.68 4.57
CA ILE A 13 28.35 8.52 4.38
C ILE A 13 27.55 8.92 5.64
N THR A 14 28.21 9.10 6.79
CA THR A 14 27.54 9.32 8.08
C THR A 14 27.29 10.79 8.45
N GLN A 15 27.71 11.77 7.64
CA GLN A 15 27.60 13.20 7.97
C GLN A 15 26.39 13.95 7.36
N SER A 16 25.63 13.33 6.46
CA SER A 16 24.49 13.99 5.81
C SER A 16 23.12 13.67 6.42
N VAL A 17 23.05 12.75 7.39
CA VAL A 17 21.79 12.35 8.06
C VAL A 17 21.52 13.18 9.33
N HIS A 18 22.54 13.81 9.92
CA HIS A 18 22.37 14.62 11.15
C HIS A 18 21.81 16.03 10.94
N LYS A 19 21.60 16.47 9.69
CA LYS A 19 21.07 17.82 9.39
C LYS A 19 19.55 17.88 9.21
N VAL A 20 18.86 16.75 9.36
CA VAL A 20 17.41 16.62 9.05
C VAL A 20 16.54 16.50 10.33
N GLN A 21 17.13 16.44 11.53
CA GLN A 21 16.38 16.16 12.76
C GLN A 21 16.35 17.27 13.82
N ASN A 22 16.80 18.50 13.50
CA ASN A 22 16.94 19.57 14.49
C ASN A 22 16.18 20.88 14.19
N THR A 23 15.06 20.81 13.47
CA THR A 23 14.17 21.99 13.22
C THR A 23 12.73 21.76 13.67
N LEU A 24 12.54 20.99 14.75
CA LEU A 24 11.27 20.84 15.44
C LEU A 24 11.45 21.15 16.93
N ALA A 25 11.64 22.42 17.27
CA ALA A 25 11.33 22.91 18.62
C ALA A 25 11.31 24.45 18.63
N MET A 26 10.15 25.00 18.98
CA MET A 26 9.96 26.24 19.76
C MET A 26 10.38 27.57 19.11
N GLU A 27 9.37 28.33 18.69
CA GLU A 27 9.40 29.79 18.92
C GLU A 27 7.97 30.23 19.30
N GLU A 28 7.79 30.45 20.60
CA GLU A 28 6.71 31.23 21.22
C GLU A 28 6.98 32.72 20.97
N ASP A 29 5.90 33.44 20.68
CA ASP A 29 5.61 34.85 20.97
C ASP A 29 6.56 35.96 20.49
N ALA A 30 6.13 36.59 19.39
CA ALA A 30 6.17 38.05 19.28
C ALA A 30 4.90 38.56 18.59
N ALA A 31 4.01 39.15 19.39
CA ALA A 31 2.85 39.90 18.94
C ALA A 31 3.26 41.16 18.15
N PRO A 32 2.45 41.56 17.15
CA PRO A 32 2.20 42.97 16.91
C PRO A 32 0.73 43.26 17.15
N THR A 33 0.48 44.11 18.15
CA THR A 33 -0.73 44.91 18.27
C THR A 33 -0.89 45.78 17.02
N ASP A 34 -1.95 45.58 16.23
CA ASP A 34 -2.80 46.69 15.80
C ASP A 34 -4.17 46.19 15.30
N THR A 35 -5.16 46.95 15.72
CA THR A 35 -6.60 46.86 15.47
C THR A 35 -7.01 46.83 13.99
N GLY A 36 -7.95 45.95 13.64
CA GLY A 36 -8.69 46.06 12.39
C GLY A 36 -9.26 44.73 11.89
N ALA A 37 -10.53 44.48 12.21
CA ALA A 37 -11.29 43.34 11.69
C ALA A 37 -11.22 43.25 10.15
N LYS A 38 -10.50 42.25 9.63
CA LYS A 38 -10.63 41.77 8.25
C LYS A 38 -10.66 40.26 8.26
N ALA A 39 -11.73 39.73 7.69
CA ALA A 39 -12.04 38.31 7.59
C ALA A 39 -10.84 37.49 7.10
N ALA A 40 -10.67 36.31 7.69
CA ALA A 40 -9.72 35.31 7.28
C ALA A 40 -9.87 35.01 5.79
N ALA A 41 -8.92 35.47 4.99
CA ALA A 41 -8.73 34.98 3.64
C ALA A 41 -8.19 33.55 3.76
N VAL A 42 -9.08 32.58 3.61
CA VAL A 42 -8.68 31.23 3.20
C VAL A 42 -7.95 31.41 1.88
N GLU A 43 -6.64 31.19 1.87
CA GLU A 43 -5.85 31.11 0.65
C GLU A 43 -6.28 29.82 -0.06
N VAL A 44 -7.33 29.94 -0.87
CA VAL A 44 -7.76 28.91 -1.81
C VAL A 44 -6.58 28.71 -2.75
N THR A 45 -5.78 27.66 -2.49
CA THR A 45 -4.87 27.15 -3.50
C THR A 45 -5.76 26.78 -4.67
N GLN A 46 -5.76 27.64 -5.69
CA GLN A 46 -6.63 27.51 -6.85
C GLN A 46 -6.30 26.17 -7.53
N THR A 47 -7.05 25.13 -7.18
CA THR A 47 -7.16 23.89 -7.93
C THR A 47 -7.82 24.30 -9.22
N ARG A 48 -7.03 24.44 -10.29
CA ARG A 48 -7.61 24.47 -11.64
C ARG A 48 -8.27 23.12 -11.82
N GLU A 49 -9.59 23.06 -11.67
CA GLU A 49 -10.36 21.89 -12.06
C GLU A 49 -10.25 21.73 -13.57
N GLU A 50 -9.94 20.52 -14.02
CA GLU A 50 -9.88 20.26 -15.45
C GLU A 50 -11.28 20.38 -16.07
N LYS A 51 -11.37 20.73 -17.34
CA LYS A 51 -12.67 20.81 -18.00
C LYS A 51 -13.13 19.44 -18.44
N CYS A 52 -14.42 19.18 -18.25
CA CYS A 52 -15.03 17.93 -18.70
C CYS A 52 -14.87 17.72 -20.21
N GLY A 53 -14.48 16.51 -20.63
CA GLY A 53 -14.35 16.16 -22.04
C GLY A 53 -13.20 16.85 -22.80
N VAL A 54 -12.45 17.73 -22.14
CA VAL A 54 -11.29 18.40 -22.74
C VAL A 54 -10.05 17.54 -22.54
N ARG A 55 -9.29 17.34 -23.63
CA ARG A 55 -8.06 16.57 -23.61
C ARG A 55 -6.90 17.44 -23.16
N ASN A 56 -6.16 16.94 -22.19
CA ASN A 56 -4.99 17.58 -21.61
C ASN A 56 -3.77 16.66 -21.80
N THR A 57 -2.76 17.15 -22.50
CA THR A 57 -1.47 16.46 -22.62
C THR A 57 -0.57 16.91 -21.48
N VAL A 58 -0.03 15.95 -20.72
CA VAL A 58 0.81 16.24 -19.56
C VAL A 58 2.17 16.78 -20.02
N ASP A 59 2.61 17.87 -19.38
CA ASP A 59 3.90 18.51 -19.57
C ASP A 59 4.54 18.91 -18.22
N LYS A 60 5.66 19.64 -18.25
CA LYS A 60 6.38 20.08 -17.05
C LYS A 60 5.58 21.04 -16.15
N SER A 61 4.54 21.69 -16.67
CA SER A 61 3.67 22.61 -15.93
C SER A 61 2.47 21.91 -15.29
N SER A 62 2.24 20.64 -15.64
CA SER A 62 1.11 19.86 -15.16
C SER A 62 1.24 19.51 -13.67
N ARG A 63 0.11 19.56 -12.94
CA ARG A 63 0.07 19.24 -11.51
C ARG A 63 -0.31 17.78 -11.30
N LYS A 64 0.38 17.11 -10.38
CA LYS A 64 0.19 15.68 -10.08
C LYS A 64 -1.16 15.33 -9.42
N ARG A 65 -1.85 16.32 -8.86
CA ARG A 65 -3.10 16.14 -8.08
C ARG A 65 -4.25 16.99 -8.61
N THR A 66 -4.29 17.20 -9.92
CA THR A 66 -5.46 17.87 -10.50
C THR A 66 -6.64 16.91 -10.44
N HIS A 67 -7.76 17.38 -9.89
CA HIS A 67 -9.01 16.63 -9.84
C HIS A 67 -9.91 17.02 -11.00
N CYS A 68 -10.67 16.05 -11.47
CA CYS A 68 -11.76 16.30 -12.38
C CYS A 68 -12.94 16.94 -11.63
N PRO A 69 -13.77 17.73 -12.33
CA PRO A 69 -14.95 18.35 -11.76
C PRO A 69 -16.01 17.28 -11.47
N ALA A 70 -16.94 17.60 -10.57
CA ALA A 70 -17.96 16.65 -10.11
C ALA A 70 -18.86 16.10 -11.23
N GLU A 71 -19.03 16.83 -12.33
CA GLU A 71 -19.82 16.40 -13.50
C GLU A 71 -19.20 15.19 -14.23
N CYS A 72 -17.88 15.01 -14.13
CA CYS A 72 -17.17 13.89 -14.75
C CYS A 72 -15.91 13.57 -13.96
N PRO A 73 -16.08 12.92 -12.80
CA PRO A 73 -15.06 12.89 -11.76
C PRO A 73 -13.90 11.93 -12.05
N TYR A 74 -13.90 11.25 -13.21
CA TYR A 74 -12.91 10.23 -13.53
C TYR A 74 -11.89 10.71 -14.55
N TYR A 75 -10.63 10.68 -14.15
CA TYR A 75 -9.50 10.94 -15.03
C TYR A 75 -9.16 9.69 -15.85
N ALA A 76 -9.21 9.80 -17.18
CA ALA A 76 -8.98 8.69 -18.10
C ALA A 76 -7.86 9.00 -19.10
N GLU A 77 -7.02 8.01 -19.42
CA GLU A 77 -6.05 8.11 -20.51
C GLU A 77 -6.75 7.89 -21.87
N ASP A 78 -6.55 8.81 -22.82
CA ASP A 78 -7.05 8.64 -24.20
C ASP A 78 -5.98 8.00 -25.08
N ILE A 79 -5.95 6.66 -25.09
CA ILE A 79 -4.98 5.88 -25.87
C ILE A 79 -5.22 5.91 -27.39
N ARG A 80 -6.32 6.54 -27.84
CA ARG A 80 -6.65 6.66 -29.26
C ARG A 80 -5.81 7.73 -29.96
N LEU A 81 -5.13 8.58 -29.18
CA LEU A 81 -4.23 9.60 -29.69
C LEU A 81 -2.79 9.08 -29.75
N ALA A 82 -2.07 9.42 -30.81
CA ALA A 82 -0.65 9.09 -30.96
C ALA A 82 0.26 9.76 -29.91
N LYS A 83 -0.23 10.82 -29.25
CA LYS A 83 0.49 11.50 -28.16
C LYS A 83 0.26 10.75 -26.85
N HIS A 84 1.30 10.04 -26.40
CA HIS A 84 1.36 9.46 -25.07
C HIS A 84 1.07 10.51 -23.98
N CYS A 85 0.50 10.06 -22.84
CA CYS A 85 0.19 10.92 -21.68
C CYS A 85 -0.87 12.01 -21.96
N THR A 86 -1.87 11.70 -22.79
CA THR A 86 -3.06 12.55 -22.96
C THR A 86 -4.21 12.02 -22.14
N PHE A 87 -4.81 12.87 -21.31
CA PHE A 87 -5.89 12.51 -20.40
C PHE A 87 -7.11 13.40 -20.59
N VAL A 88 -8.26 12.93 -20.13
CA VAL A 88 -9.53 13.65 -20.20
C VAL A 88 -10.41 13.25 -19.03
N CYS A 89 -11.16 14.21 -18.51
CA CYS A 89 -12.18 13.97 -17.49
C CYS A 89 -13.46 13.42 -18.12
N VAL A 90 -13.94 12.30 -17.61
CA VAL A 90 -15.12 11.57 -18.12
C VAL A 90 -16.01 11.06 -17.00
N ASN A 91 -17.24 10.73 -17.37
CA ASN A 91 -18.14 9.93 -16.54
C ASN A 91 -17.71 8.46 -16.52
N ALA A 92 -18.25 7.68 -15.58
CA ALA A 92 -17.88 6.27 -15.40
C ALA A 92 -17.99 5.44 -16.69
N SER A 93 -19.01 5.69 -17.52
CA SER A 93 -19.20 5.04 -18.81
C SER A 93 -18.12 5.37 -19.85
N GLY A 94 -17.43 6.50 -19.70
CA GLY A 94 -16.36 6.97 -20.60
C GLY A 94 -15.04 6.22 -20.44
N CYS A 95 -14.78 5.58 -19.29
CA CYS A 95 -13.53 4.86 -19.03
C CYS A 95 -13.23 3.81 -20.13
N LYS A 96 -14.21 2.95 -20.44
CA LYS A 96 -14.09 1.89 -21.43
C LYS A 96 -13.90 2.40 -22.86
N THR A 97 -14.50 3.54 -23.20
CA THR A 97 -14.46 4.12 -24.56
C THR A 97 -13.10 4.71 -24.90
N LEU A 98 -12.40 5.24 -23.90
CA LEU A 98 -11.10 5.88 -24.08
C LEU A 98 -9.96 4.88 -24.03
N ASN A 99 -10.02 3.93 -23.09
CA ASN A 99 -9.01 2.92 -22.92
C ASN A 99 -9.65 1.61 -22.41
N PRO A 100 -9.81 0.59 -23.28
CA PRO A 100 -10.35 -0.70 -22.89
C PRO A 100 -9.55 -1.44 -21.82
N ALA A 101 -8.27 -1.08 -21.59
CA ALA A 101 -7.45 -1.65 -20.53
C ALA A 101 -7.76 -1.03 -19.14
N THR A 102 -8.35 0.16 -19.09
CA THR A 102 -8.70 0.88 -17.86
C THR A 102 -10.21 1.15 -17.78
N LEU A 103 -11.00 0.08 -17.78
CA LEU A 103 -12.45 0.14 -17.90
C LEU A 103 -13.21 0.43 -16.58
N VAL A 104 -12.56 0.31 -15.42
CA VAL A 104 -13.19 0.45 -14.10
C VAL A 104 -13.08 1.90 -13.62
N ALA A 105 -14.21 2.52 -13.31
CA ALA A 105 -14.27 3.84 -12.70
C ALA A 105 -14.06 3.72 -11.17
N ASP A 106 -12.93 4.21 -10.66
CA ASP A 106 -12.61 4.16 -9.23
C ASP A 106 -13.00 5.48 -8.55
N GLU A 107 -14.11 5.45 -7.81
CA GLU A 107 -14.64 6.60 -7.09
C GLU A 107 -13.68 7.11 -6.00
N SER A 108 -12.91 6.22 -5.37
CA SER A 108 -11.99 6.60 -4.28
C SER A 108 -10.77 7.37 -4.78
N LEU A 109 -10.32 7.06 -6.00
CA LEU A 109 -9.15 7.68 -6.63
C LEU A 109 -9.52 8.78 -7.64
N GLY A 110 -10.77 8.81 -8.11
CA GLY A 110 -11.20 9.71 -9.18
C GLY A 110 -10.55 9.40 -10.53
N VAL A 111 -10.27 8.13 -10.82
CA VAL A 111 -9.55 7.70 -12.04
C VAL A 111 -10.20 6.48 -12.69
N CYS A 112 -10.02 6.35 -14.00
CA CYS A 112 -10.25 5.10 -14.70
C CYS A 112 -9.05 4.18 -14.53
N ARG A 113 -9.26 2.96 -14.05
CA ARG A 113 -8.21 1.96 -13.83
C ARG A 113 -8.54 0.62 -14.44
N GLY A 114 -7.50 -0.21 -14.55
CA GLY A 114 -7.70 -1.63 -14.79
C GLY A 114 -8.48 -2.28 -13.64
N CYS A 115 -9.17 -3.36 -13.96
CA CYS A 115 -9.71 -4.26 -12.96
C CYS A 115 -8.61 -4.76 -12.01
N LYS A 116 -8.93 -4.86 -10.72
CA LYS A 116 -7.99 -5.26 -9.67
C LYS A 116 -8.40 -6.60 -9.07
N VAL A 117 -8.40 -7.64 -9.89
CA VAL A 117 -8.69 -9.02 -9.45
C VAL A 117 -7.40 -9.84 -9.47
N ALA A 118 -6.96 -10.29 -8.29
CA ALA A 118 -5.77 -11.11 -8.16
C ALA A 118 -5.90 -12.40 -8.98
N GLY A 119 -4.87 -12.75 -9.74
CA GLY A 119 -4.89 -13.94 -10.60
C GLY A 119 -5.76 -13.82 -11.86
N CYS A 120 -6.35 -12.66 -12.14
CA CYS A 120 -7.15 -12.49 -13.34
C CYS A 120 -6.30 -12.32 -14.60
N LYS A 121 -6.72 -12.99 -15.68
CA LYS A 121 -6.13 -12.87 -17.03
C LYS A 121 -6.98 -11.97 -17.92
N ARG A 122 -8.30 -12.10 -17.86
CA ARG A 122 -9.24 -11.21 -18.55
C ARG A 122 -10.38 -10.80 -17.64
N CYS A 123 -10.65 -9.50 -17.63
CA CYS A 123 -11.71 -8.91 -16.83
C CYS A 123 -13.01 -8.79 -17.61
N ALA A 124 -14.10 -8.73 -16.85
CA ALA A 124 -15.40 -8.37 -17.37
C ALA A 124 -15.31 -6.96 -17.97
N LEU A 125 -15.93 -6.78 -19.14
CA LEU A 125 -15.94 -5.49 -19.85
C LEU A 125 -17.14 -4.63 -19.45
N ASP A 126 -17.68 -4.85 -18.25
CA ASP A 126 -18.88 -4.22 -17.71
C ASP A 126 -18.58 -3.05 -16.76
N GLY A 127 -17.30 -2.70 -16.60
CA GLY A 127 -16.88 -1.63 -15.68
C GLY A 127 -16.67 -2.10 -14.25
N THR A 128 -16.81 -3.39 -13.96
CA THR A 128 -16.70 -3.93 -12.59
C THR A 128 -15.37 -4.64 -12.33
N ASP A 129 -15.01 -4.80 -11.06
CA ASP A 129 -13.89 -5.66 -10.63
C ASP A 129 -14.27 -7.14 -10.64
N LYS A 130 -14.66 -7.65 -11.82
CA LYS A 130 -14.95 -9.07 -12.05
C LYS A 130 -14.01 -9.63 -13.08
N CYS A 131 -13.60 -10.87 -12.86
CA CYS A 131 -12.83 -11.66 -13.78
C CYS A 131 -13.73 -12.59 -14.59
N ILE A 132 -13.41 -12.79 -15.87
CA ILE A 132 -14.06 -13.77 -16.75
C ILE A 132 -13.11 -14.90 -17.16
N GLU A 133 -11.80 -14.68 -17.07
CA GLU A 133 -10.78 -15.70 -17.34
C GLU A 133 -9.63 -15.55 -16.35
N CYS A 134 -9.34 -16.61 -15.61
CA CYS A 134 -8.27 -16.64 -14.63
C CYS A 134 -6.94 -17.11 -15.24
N LYS A 135 -5.82 -16.75 -14.61
CA LYS A 135 -4.48 -17.25 -14.99
C LYS A 135 -4.35 -18.73 -14.62
N THR A 136 -3.43 -19.43 -15.28
CA THR A 136 -3.10 -20.84 -14.97
C THR A 136 -2.78 -21.02 -13.47
N GLY A 137 -3.31 -22.08 -12.85
CA GLY A 137 -3.17 -22.36 -11.42
C GLY A 137 -4.20 -21.66 -10.52
N THR A 138 -5.22 -21.04 -11.13
CA THR A 138 -6.35 -20.45 -10.40
C THR A 138 -7.68 -20.82 -11.05
N GLU A 139 -8.73 -20.91 -10.24
CA GLU A 139 -10.09 -21.27 -10.63
C GLU A 139 -11.02 -20.06 -10.51
N LEU A 140 -11.91 -19.89 -11.49
CA LEU A 140 -12.89 -18.81 -11.50
C LEU A 140 -14.10 -19.18 -10.64
N ILE A 141 -14.34 -18.41 -9.58
CA ILE A 141 -15.46 -18.60 -8.66
C ILE A 141 -16.11 -17.23 -8.43
N ASN A 142 -17.34 -17.04 -8.92
CA ASN A 142 -18.14 -15.81 -8.76
C ASN A 142 -17.40 -14.53 -9.18
N GLY A 143 -16.70 -14.56 -10.32
CA GLY A 143 -15.97 -13.40 -10.83
C GLY A 143 -14.62 -13.15 -10.14
N ILE A 144 -14.15 -14.06 -9.27
CA ILE A 144 -12.87 -13.95 -8.57
C ILE A 144 -12.03 -15.19 -8.87
N CYS A 145 -10.72 -15.01 -9.03
CA CYS A 145 -9.79 -16.13 -9.22
C CYS A 145 -9.23 -16.60 -7.88
N ARG A 146 -9.37 -17.89 -7.58
CA ARG A 146 -8.82 -18.50 -6.37
C ARG A 146 -7.72 -19.50 -6.73
N GLY A 147 -6.61 -19.49 -5.99
CA GLY A 147 -5.51 -20.43 -6.20
C GLY A 147 -5.94 -21.88 -5.95
N THR A 148 -5.59 -22.79 -6.87
CA THR A 148 -5.88 -24.23 -6.75
C THR A 148 -5.18 -24.84 -5.54
N SER A 149 -4.01 -24.31 -5.15
CA SER A 149 -3.25 -24.75 -3.96
C SER A 149 -3.85 -24.27 -2.62
N ARG A 150 -5.02 -23.63 -2.60
CA ARG A 150 -5.73 -23.19 -1.38
C ARG A 150 -5.89 -24.32 -0.36
N LEU A 151 -6.30 -25.49 -0.82
CA LEU A 151 -6.57 -26.63 0.06
C LEU A 151 -5.29 -27.17 0.69
N ILE A 152 -4.17 -27.14 -0.06
CA ILE A 152 -2.86 -27.56 0.44
C ILE A 152 -2.41 -26.64 1.57
N TRP A 153 -2.45 -25.31 1.35
CA TRP A 153 -2.10 -24.34 2.38
C TRP A 153 -3.00 -24.43 3.61
N MET A 154 -4.31 -24.66 3.42
CA MET A 154 -5.24 -24.90 4.52
C MET A 154 -4.83 -26.13 5.35
N GLY A 155 -4.47 -27.24 4.68
CA GLY A 155 -3.96 -28.43 5.36
C GLY A 155 -2.67 -28.18 6.15
N VAL A 156 -1.72 -27.41 5.57
CA VAL A 156 -0.47 -27.02 6.25
C VAL A 156 -0.75 -26.16 7.48
N TYR A 157 -1.64 -25.18 7.40
CA TYR A 157 -1.97 -24.36 8.57
C TYR A 157 -2.67 -25.17 9.67
N ILE A 158 -3.53 -26.12 9.30
CA ILE A 158 -4.18 -27.02 10.26
C ILE A 158 -3.15 -27.93 10.94
N SER A 159 -2.22 -28.52 10.18
CA SER A 159 -1.21 -29.42 10.76
C SER A 159 -0.25 -28.69 11.71
N VAL A 160 0.22 -27.51 11.31
CA VAL A 160 1.06 -26.65 12.18
C VAL A 160 0.28 -26.21 13.41
N GLY A 161 -0.97 -25.78 13.25
CA GLY A 161 -1.84 -25.40 14.38
C GLY A 161 -2.05 -26.56 15.37
N ALA A 162 -2.33 -27.77 14.86
CA ALA A 162 -2.50 -28.96 15.69
C ALA A 162 -1.21 -29.34 16.44
N LEU A 163 -0.05 -29.24 15.78
CA LEU A 163 1.24 -29.48 16.42
C LEU A 163 1.51 -28.48 17.55
N VAL A 164 1.24 -27.18 17.32
CA VAL A 164 1.37 -26.14 18.35
C VAL A 164 0.45 -26.45 19.53
N ILE A 165 -0.80 -26.82 19.30
CA ILE A 165 -1.74 -27.20 20.37
C ILE A 165 -1.21 -28.41 21.16
N LEU A 166 -0.70 -29.44 20.49
CA LEU A 166 -0.12 -30.61 21.15
C LEU A 166 1.07 -30.22 22.03
N ILE A 167 1.98 -29.38 21.52
CA ILE A 167 3.11 -28.88 22.29
C ILE A 167 2.62 -28.08 23.50
N MET A 168 1.64 -27.19 23.34
CA MET A 168 1.08 -26.41 24.44
C MET A 168 0.42 -27.30 25.50
N CYS A 169 -0.33 -28.33 25.09
CA CYS A 169 -0.89 -29.33 26.01
C CYS A 169 0.21 -30.11 26.73
N TRP A 170 1.28 -30.49 26.03
CA TRP A 170 2.42 -31.18 26.62
C TRP A 170 3.16 -30.30 27.64
N VAL A 171 3.46 -29.05 27.29
CA VAL A 171 4.06 -28.07 28.20
C VAL A 171 3.17 -27.84 29.42
N SER A 172 1.86 -27.65 29.22
CA SER A 172 0.91 -27.46 30.33
C SER A 172 0.90 -28.68 31.27
N ASN A 173 0.95 -29.89 30.71
CA ASN A 173 1.06 -31.12 31.50
C ASN A 173 2.38 -31.16 32.29
N LEU A 174 3.50 -30.72 31.70
CA LEU A 174 4.78 -30.62 32.42
C LEU A 174 4.73 -29.59 33.56
N LEU A 175 4.09 -28.44 33.33
CA LEU A 175 3.95 -27.39 34.34
C LEU A 175 3.03 -27.81 35.49
N CYS A 176 2.03 -28.65 35.22
CA CYS A 176 1.11 -29.17 36.23
C CYS A 176 1.62 -30.44 36.94
N ARG A 177 2.76 -31.01 36.53
CA ARG A 177 3.31 -32.21 37.18
C ARG A 177 3.90 -31.87 38.55
N PRO A 178 3.51 -32.59 39.62
CA PRO A 178 4.10 -32.39 40.94
C PRO A 178 5.57 -32.84 40.95
N VAL A 179 6.39 -32.19 41.77
CA VAL A 179 7.80 -32.57 41.97
C VAL A 179 7.84 -33.84 42.82
N VAL A 180 8.21 -34.96 42.21
CA VAL A 180 8.28 -36.27 42.89
C VAL A 180 9.67 -36.60 43.45
N ASN A 181 10.71 -35.89 43.03
CA ASN A 181 12.09 -36.15 43.45
C ASN A 181 12.79 -34.85 43.87
N GLN A 182 12.38 -34.31 45.01
CA GLN A 182 12.98 -33.08 45.55
C GLN A 182 14.48 -33.25 45.84
N GLN A 183 14.90 -34.43 46.32
CA GLN A 183 16.32 -34.72 46.61
C GLN A 183 17.20 -34.58 45.36
N GLY A 184 16.74 -35.08 44.22
CA GLY A 184 17.47 -34.93 42.95
C GLY A 184 17.56 -33.48 42.48
N VAL A 185 16.48 -32.71 42.65
CA VAL A 185 16.47 -31.26 42.35
C VAL A 185 17.47 -30.52 43.24
N ASP A 186 17.44 -30.74 44.54
CA ASP A 186 18.33 -30.09 45.50
C ASP A 186 19.80 -30.46 45.26
N HIS A 187 20.08 -31.73 44.93
CA HIS A 187 21.43 -32.17 44.56
C HIS A 187 21.90 -31.47 43.29
N GLY A 188 21.07 -31.42 42.23
CA GLY A 188 21.41 -30.73 40.99
C GLY A 188 21.64 -29.22 41.16
N LEU A 189 20.86 -28.57 42.04
CA LEU A 189 21.05 -27.16 42.37
C LEU A 189 22.37 -26.89 43.11
N ARG A 190 22.87 -27.82 43.92
CA ARG A 190 24.14 -27.67 44.65
C ARG A 190 25.38 -27.67 43.76
N PHE A 191 25.32 -28.24 42.56
CA PHE A 191 26.46 -28.34 41.63
C PHE A 191 26.29 -27.43 40.40
N ARG A 192 25.42 -26.41 40.48
CA ARG A 192 25.11 -25.52 39.36
C ARG A 192 26.08 -24.34 39.19
N GLU A 193 27.16 -24.31 39.96
CA GLU A 193 28.24 -23.31 39.94
C GLU A 193 29.59 -24.00 39.70
#